data_AF-A0A350D4Q4-F1
#
_entry.id   AF-A0A350D4Q4-F1
#
_cell.length_a   1.000
_cell.length_b   1.000
_cell.length_c   1.000
_cell.angle_alpha   90.00
_cell.angle_beta   90.00
_cell.angle_gamma   90.00
#
_symmetry.space_group_name_H-M   'P 1'
#
loop_
_entity.id
_entity.type
_entity.pdbx_description
1 polymer ?
#
loop_
_entity_poly.entity_id
_entity_poly.type
_entity_poly.pdbx_seq_one_letter_code
_entity_poly.pdbx_strand_id
1 'polypeptide(L)'
;MNPDSAYSDYVGYYWDGEWIEFERIVHEQLYHMDPDVKHPYLEQFTVGLERELFKDSSLSISYIHRNWKNIMGPIDRAGNYEPYALTVPDYGDYTIYERTAETVNTFDYLITNLNKAYSQGYPWILMNPYRRYQGVEFLFNKRFSNRWQLLASYTLSKAYGTTDNGQADDIGWGGTVYDPNFWINADGHSTYDSTNMIKIQGSYIIPKIELSVSVYYHGVTGNSWTARYRTPRLNQGRVTFFLEERGSNHYPMDHQLDVRLEVIFTFASKYKLGIMLDVFNVFNSDTIYSWGTRWNYDWYTPDVYPSTDGHELLGIVNPRQARLGIRLIF
;
A
#
# COMPACT_ATOMS: atom_id res chain seq x y z
N MET A 1 -22.05 -13.88 10.28
CA MET A 1 -22.27 -12.51 10.80
C MET A 1 -22.84 -12.63 12.20
N ASN A 2 -22.63 -11.61 13.05
CA ASN A 2 -23.29 -11.59 14.36
C ASN A 2 -24.82 -11.54 14.14
N PRO A 3 -25.62 -12.11 15.07
CA PRO A 3 -27.07 -12.02 14.98
C PRO A 3 -27.52 -10.58 15.07
N ASP A 4 -28.70 -10.28 14.53
CA ASP A 4 -29.32 -8.95 14.58
C ASP A 4 -29.38 -8.38 16.00
N SER A 5 -29.67 -9.25 16.98
CA SER A 5 -29.69 -8.94 18.42
C SER A 5 -28.36 -8.50 19.02
N ALA A 6 -27.25 -8.64 18.29
CA ALA A 6 -25.93 -8.16 18.73
C ALA A 6 -25.70 -6.69 18.37
N TYR A 7 -26.58 -6.07 17.59
CA TYR A 7 -26.51 -4.68 17.17
C TYR A 7 -27.64 -3.88 17.83
N SER A 8 -27.38 -2.60 18.05
CA SER A 8 -28.34 -1.64 18.60
C SER A 8 -28.31 -0.38 17.75
N ASP A 9 -29.35 0.44 17.89
CA ASP A 9 -29.31 1.81 17.38
C ASP A 9 -28.03 2.52 17.84
N TYR A 10 -27.45 3.32 16.95
CA TYR A 10 -26.48 4.32 17.36
C TYR A 10 -27.25 5.52 17.89
N VAL A 11 -26.93 5.96 19.10
CA VAL A 11 -27.59 7.10 19.74
C VAL A 11 -26.53 8.11 20.19
N GLY A 12 -26.60 9.31 19.62
CA GLY A 12 -25.78 10.45 19.98
C GLY A 12 -26.43 11.27 21.08
N TYR A 13 -25.70 11.50 22.17
CA TYR A 13 -26.11 12.37 23.26
C TYR A 13 -25.15 13.55 23.41
N TYR A 14 -25.65 14.74 23.76
CA TYR A 14 -24.83 15.83 24.30
C TYR A 14 -25.31 16.20 25.70
N TRP A 15 -24.45 16.86 26.47
CA TRP A 15 -24.74 17.27 27.83
C TRP A 15 -25.05 18.77 27.90
N ASP A 16 -26.22 19.12 28.44
CA ASP A 16 -26.62 20.51 28.74
C ASP A 16 -27.46 20.56 30.04
N GLY A 17 -26.84 20.13 31.14
CA GLY A 17 -27.51 19.96 32.45
C GLY A 17 -28.28 18.64 32.59
N GLU A 18 -28.64 18.02 31.47
CA GLU A 18 -29.05 16.63 31.33
C GLU A 18 -28.49 16.03 30.02
N TRP A 19 -28.50 14.70 29.89
CA TRP A 19 -28.13 14.04 28.64
C TRP A 19 -29.30 14.15 27.65
N ILE A 20 -29.10 14.92 26.59
CA ILE A 20 -30.09 15.14 25.53
C ILE A 20 -29.67 14.33 24.30
N GLU A 21 -30.57 13.47 23.83
CA GLU A 21 -30.41 12.76 22.56
C GLU A 21 -30.55 13.76 21.39
N PHE A 22 -29.55 13.82 20.51
CA PHE A 22 -29.58 14.70 19.34
C PHE A 22 -29.54 13.94 18.01
N GLU A 23 -29.17 12.66 18.03
CA GLU A 23 -29.07 11.83 16.85
C GLU A 23 -29.42 10.39 17.20
N ARG A 24 -30.18 9.74 16.32
CA ARG A 24 -30.40 8.30 16.35
C ARG A 24 -30.30 7.74 14.94
N ILE A 25 -29.49 6.71 14.78
CA ILE A 25 -29.46 5.89 13.58
C ILE A 25 -30.01 4.53 14.00
N VAL A 26 -31.20 4.23 13.49
CA VAL A 26 -31.88 2.97 13.79
C VAL A 26 -31.12 1.84 13.13
N HIS A 27 -30.89 0.75 13.87
CA HIS A 27 -30.26 -0.43 13.30
C HIS A 27 -31.20 -1.09 12.28
N GLU A 28 -30.67 -1.35 11.09
CA GLU A 28 -31.35 -2.06 10.02
C GLU A 28 -30.50 -3.25 9.57
N GLN A 29 -31.14 -4.41 9.39
CA GLN A 29 -30.47 -5.61 8.89
C GLN A 29 -30.25 -5.55 7.38
N LEU A 30 -29.35 -4.67 6.93
CA LEU A 30 -29.10 -4.41 5.50
C LEU A 30 -28.15 -5.41 4.84
N TYR A 31 -27.33 -6.12 5.62
CA TYR A 31 -26.30 -7.01 5.11
C TYR A 31 -26.73 -8.47 5.23
N HIS A 32 -26.54 -9.20 4.14
CA HIS A 32 -26.72 -10.65 4.02
C HIS A 32 -25.44 -11.30 3.53
N MET A 33 -25.13 -12.51 4.01
CA MET A 33 -24.03 -13.31 3.49
C MET A 33 -24.57 -14.24 2.40
N ASP A 34 -23.95 -14.25 1.22
CA ASP A 34 -24.27 -15.23 0.19
C ASP A 34 -24.02 -16.65 0.74
N PRO A 35 -25.02 -17.55 0.73
CA PRO A 35 -24.86 -18.91 1.27
C PRO A 35 -23.82 -19.73 0.48
N ASP A 36 -23.55 -19.37 -0.78
CA ASP A 36 -22.57 -20.02 -1.64
C ASP A 36 -21.23 -19.26 -1.71
N VAL A 37 -21.02 -18.30 -0.80
CA VAL A 37 -19.75 -17.57 -0.72
C VAL A 37 -18.61 -18.52 -0.39
N LYS A 38 -17.49 -18.34 -1.08
CA LYS A 38 -16.26 -19.10 -0.87
C LYS A 38 -15.21 -18.25 -0.18
N HIS A 39 -14.40 -18.88 0.65
CA HIS A 39 -13.28 -18.19 1.31
C HIS A 39 -12.28 -17.63 0.28
N PRO A 40 -11.78 -16.39 0.49
CA PRO A 40 -10.67 -15.83 -0.27
C PRO A 40 -9.42 -16.71 -0.10
N TYR A 41 -8.66 -16.88 -1.17
CA TYR A 41 -7.39 -17.61 -1.12
C TYR A 41 -6.41 -17.06 -2.14
N LEU A 42 -5.14 -17.44 -2.00
CA LEU A 42 -4.06 -17.06 -2.90
C LEU A 42 -3.49 -18.31 -3.56
N GLU A 43 -3.47 -18.33 -4.89
CA GLU A 43 -2.67 -19.27 -5.66
C GLU A 43 -1.27 -18.66 -5.82
N GLN A 44 -0.26 -19.34 -5.29
CA GLN A 44 1.13 -18.94 -5.46
C GLN A 44 1.94 -20.10 -6.01
N PHE A 45 2.78 -19.82 -6.99
CA PHE A 45 3.89 -20.71 -7.33
C PHE A 45 5.20 -19.92 -7.38
N THR A 46 6.28 -20.60 -7.04
CA THR A 46 7.62 -20.05 -7.03
C THR A 46 8.57 -21.06 -7.63
N VAL A 47 9.39 -20.62 -8.59
CA VAL A 47 10.42 -21.45 -9.22
C VAL A 47 11.76 -20.76 -9.02
N GLY A 48 12.71 -21.47 -8.42
CA GLY A 48 14.03 -20.94 -8.10
C GLY A 48 15.15 -21.81 -8.65
N LEU A 49 16.23 -21.17 -9.10
CA LEU A 49 17.50 -21.81 -9.40
C LEU A 49 18.59 -21.13 -8.57
N GLU A 50 19.34 -21.91 -7.80
CA GLU A 50 20.50 -21.45 -7.05
C GLU A 50 21.76 -22.18 -7.54
N ARG A 51 22.86 -21.43 -7.64
CA ARG A 51 24.17 -22.00 -7.97
C ARG A 51 25.28 -21.32 -7.18
N GLU A 52 26.23 -22.13 -6.69
CA GLU A 52 27.50 -21.63 -6.18
C GLU A 52 28.30 -21.00 -7.34
N LEU A 53 28.70 -19.73 -7.20
CA LEU A 53 29.50 -19.04 -8.21
C LEU A 53 31.01 -19.23 -7.97
N PHE A 54 31.41 -19.08 -6.71
CA PHE A 54 32.75 -19.32 -6.19
C PHE A 54 32.65 -19.61 -4.70
N LYS A 55 33.78 -19.98 -4.07
CA LYS A 55 33.83 -20.35 -2.66
C LYS A 55 33.07 -19.37 -1.76
N ASP A 56 32.17 -19.91 -0.94
CA ASP A 56 31.34 -19.20 0.02
C ASP A 56 30.29 -18.25 -0.60
N SER A 57 30.01 -18.35 -1.91
CA SER A 57 29.05 -17.48 -2.61
C SER A 57 28.03 -18.24 -3.45
N SER A 58 26.79 -17.77 -3.46
CA SER A 58 25.76 -18.27 -4.38
C SER A 58 25.01 -17.12 -5.07
N LEU A 59 24.46 -17.44 -6.23
CA LEU A 59 23.49 -16.62 -6.94
C LEU A 59 22.22 -17.43 -7.12
N SER A 60 21.10 -16.84 -6.72
CA SER A 60 19.77 -17.40 -6.90
C SER A 60 18.94 -16.51 -7.81
N ILE A 61 18.10 -17.13 -8.64
CA ILE A 61 17.08 -16.46 -9.44
C ILE A 61 15.75 -17.13 -9.11
N SER A 62 14.78 -16.35 -8.64
CA SER A 62 13.47 -16.82 -8.23
C SER A 62 12.38 -16.09 -8.99
N TYR A 63 11.52 -16.83 -9.70
CA TYR A 63 10.26 -16.29 -10.23
C TYR A 63 9.13 -16.57 -9.24
N ILE A 64 8.34 -15.54 -8.94
CA ILE A 64 7.19 -15.61 -8.05
C ILE A 64 5.97 -15.17 -8.84
N HIS A 65 4.92 -15.99 -8.82
CA HIS A 65 3.60 -15.64 -9.34
C HIS A 65 2.56 -15.83 -8.25
N ARG A 66 1.66 -14.85 -8.13
CA ARG A 66 0.59 -14.80 -7.14
C ARG A 66 -0.70 -14.35 -7.81
N ASN A 67 -1.79 -15.05 -7.53
CA ASN A 67 -3.12 -14.75 -8.06
C ASN A 67 -4.14 -14.87 -6.93
N TRP A 68 -4.72 -13.75 -6.52
CA TRP A 68 -5.75 -13.73 -5.48
C TRP A 68 -7.09 -14.15 -6.07
N LYS A 69 -7.78 -15.03 -5.36
CA LYS A 69 -9.03 -15.66 -5.77
C LYS A 69 -10.11 -15.42 -4.73
N ASN A 70 -11.36 -15.51 -5.18
CA ASN A 70 -12.54 -15.39 -4.32
C ASN A 70 -12.54 -14.09 -3.50
N ILE A 71 -12.06 -12.98 -4.09
CA ILE A 71 -12.11 -11.66 -3.44
C ILE A 71 -13.55 -11.38 -3.04
N MET A 72 -13.75 -11.11 -1.75
CA MET A 72 -15.06 -10.89 -1.16
C MET A 72 -15.35 -9.40 -1.07
N GLY A 73 -16.62 -9.05 -1.21
CA GLY A 73 -17.12 -7.70 -0.99
C GLY A 73 -18.65 -7.66 -1.08
N PRO A 74 -19.27 -6.59 -0.59
CA PRO A 74 -20.70 -6.38 -0.75
C PRO A 74 -21.05 -5.97 -2.19
N ILE A 75 -22.21 -6.43 -2.67
CA ILE A 75 -22.95 -5.84 -3.78
C ILE A 75 -24.25 -5.24 -3.24
N ASP A 76 -24.82 -4.22 -3.89
CA ASP A 76 -26.11 -3.61 -3.50
C ASP A 76 -27.20 -3.99 -4.49
N ARG A 77 -27.99 -5.01 -4.16
CA ARG A 77 -29.02 -5.57 -5.05
C ARG A 77 -30.21 -4.63 -5.26
N ALA A 78 -30.38 -3.63 -4.39
CA ALA A 78 -31.47 -2.66 -4.49
C ALA A 78 -31.06 -1.40 -5.26
N GLY A 79 -29.77 -1.15 -5.44
CA GLY A 79 -29.26 0.03 -6.13
C GLY A 79 -29.47 -0.03 -7.64
N ASN A 80 -29.95 1.08 -8.21
CA ASN A 80 -29.95 1.30 -9.66
C ASN A 80 -29.24 2.62 -9.95
N TYR A 81 -28.54 2.70 -11.08
CA TYR A 81 -27.75 3.88 -11.44
C TYR A 81 -27.98 4.28 -12.88
N GLU A 82 -27.85 5.58 -13.17
CA GLU A 82 -27.91 6.15 -14.50
C GLU A 82 -26.60 6.88 -14.83
N PRO A 83 -26.18 6.93 -16.10
CA PRO A 83 -25.02 7.71 -16.52
C PRO A 83 -25.18 9.19 -16.16
N TYR A 84 -24.14 9.77 -15.55
CA TYR A 84 -24.05 11.17 -15.20
C TYR A 84 -22.79 11.76 -15.85
N ALA A 85 -22.98 12.76 -16.71
CA ALA A 85 -21.88 13.46 -17.36
C ALA A 85 -21.23 14.45 -16.37
N LEU A 86 -19.92 14.34 -16.18
CA LEU A 86 -19.14 15.17 -15.28
C LEU A 86 -17.92 15.73 -15.99
N THR A 87 -17.82 17.06 -16.05
CA THR A 87 -16.59 17.73 -16.47
C THR A 87 -15.70 17.98 -15.26
N VAL A 88 -14.47 17.47 -15.29
CA VAL A 88 -13.44 17.69 -14.27
C VAL A 88 -12.49 18.78 -14.79
N PRO A 89 -12.32 19.90 -14.05
CA PRO A 89 -11.39 20.97 -14.44
C PRO A 89 -10.00 20.41 -14.70
N ASP A 90 -9.37 20.84 -15.80
CA ASP A 90 -8.02 20.44 -16.24
C ASP A 90 -7.80 18.96 -16.62
N TYR A 91 -8.84 18.12 -16.52
CA TYR A 91 -8.79 16.70 -16.90
C TYR A 91 -9.74 16.33 -18.05
N GLY A 92 -10.90 16.98 -18.14
CA GLY A 92 -11.88 16.76 -19.23
C GLY A 92 -13.18 16.10 -18.77
N ASP A 93 -13.89 15.49 -19.71
CA ASP A 93 -15.23 14.93 -19.50
C ASP A 93 -15.20 13.44 -19.15
N TYR A 94 -15.96 13.07 -18.13
CA TYR A 94 -16.14 11.70 -17.65
C TYR A 94 -17.62 11.33 -17.64
N THR A 95 -17.90 10.06 -17.93
CA THR A 95 -19.20 9.46 -17.62
C THR A 95 -19.06 8.69 -16.32
N ILE A 96 -19.72 9.19 -15.28
CA ILE A 96 -19.84 8.53 -13.98
C ILE A 96 -21.28 8.04 -13.83
N TYR A 97 -21.64 7.54 -12.65
CA TYR A 97 -22.95 6.94 -12.39
C TYR A 97 -23.59 7.54 -11.14
N GLU A 98 -24.80 8.06 -11.28
CA GLU A 98 -25.60 8.54 -10.17
C GLU A 98 -26.69 7.53 -9.86
N ARG A 99 -26.88 7.22 -8.57
CA ARG A 99 -27.95 6.35 -8.11
C ARG A 99 -29.30 6.98 -8.45
N THR A 100 -30.28 6.21 -8.89
CA THR A 100 -31.57 6.78 -9.28
C THR A 100 -32.37 7.27 -8.07
N ALA A 101 -33.29 8.22 -8.29
CA ALA A 101 -34.10 8.78 -7.22
C ALA A 101 -34.99 7.71 -6.54
N GLU A 102 -35.42 6.71 -7.29
CA GLU A 102 -36.27 5.61 -6.80
C GLU A 102 -35.54 4.71 -5.80
N THR A 103 -34.19 4.66 -5.87
CA THR A 103 -33.38 3.74 -5.04
C THR A 103 -32.51 4.45 -4.01
N VAL A 104 -32.58 5.78 -3.89
CA VAL A 104 -31.64 6.62 -3.12
C VAL A 104 -31.41 6.18 -1.67
N ASN A 105 -32.44 5.65 -1.00
CA ASN A 105 -32.39 5.21 0.39
C ASN A 105 -32.86 3.75 0.55
N THR A 106 -32.73 2.93 -0.49
CA THR A 106 -33.13 1.51 -0.45
C THR A 106 -31.90 0.64 -0.60
N PHE A 107 -31.53 -0.13 0.41
CA PHE A 107 -30.29 -0.92 0.40
C PHE A 107 -30.58 -2.39 0.60
N ASP A 108 -29.89 -3.24 -0.17
CA ASP A 108 -29.88 -4.69 0.03
C ASP A 108 -28.48 -5.22 -0.26
N TYR A 109 -27.65 -5.26 0.77
CA TYR A 109 -26.25 -5.63 0.64
C TYR A 109 -26.06 -7.14 0.73
N LEU A 110 -25.50 -7.74 -0.32
CA LEU A 110 -25.09 -9.13 -0.33
C LEU A 110 -23.56 -9.23 -0.32
N ILE A 111 -22.98 -9.76 0.76
CA ILE A 111 -21.57 -10.10 0.83
C ILE A 111 -21.34 -11.40 0.07
N THR A 112 -20.62 -11.32 -1.04
CA THR A 112 -20.33 -12.46 -1.93
C THR A 112 -18.91 -12.38 -2.50
N ASN A 113 -18.51 -13.36 -3.32
CA ASN A 113 -17.29 -13.24 -4.11
C ASN A 113 -17.57 -12.33 -5.32
N LEU A 114 -16.85 -11.21 -5.43
CA LEU A 114 -17.12 -10.19 -6.44
C LEU A 114 -16.96 -10.73 -7.87
N ASN A 115 -16.00 -11.62 -8.10
CA ASN A 115 -15.83 -12.29 -9.40
C ASN A 115 -17.03 -13.18 -9.76
N LYS A 116 -17.69 -13.83 -8.79
CA LYS A 116 -18.94 -14.58 -9.00
C LYS A 116 -20.05 -13.63 -9.46
N ALA A 117 -20.28 -12.54 -8.71
CA ALA A 117 -21.29 -11.54 -9.04
C ALA A 117 -21.07 -10.95 -10.45
N TYR A 118 -19.83 -10.57 -10.77
CA TYR A 118 -19.45 -10.11 -12.11
C TYR A 118 -19.75 -11.16 -13.19
N SER A 119 -19.30 -12.41 -13.00
CA SER A 119 -19.50 -13.49 -13.99
C SER A 119 -20.97 -13.88 -14.19
N GLN A 120 -21.82 -13.60 -13.22
CA GLN A 120 -23.27 -13.81 -13.28
C GLN A 120 -24.02 -12.60 -13.87
N GLY A 121 -23.31 -11.55 -14.28
CA GLY A 121 -23.88 -10.39 -14.95
C GLY A 121 -24.48 -9.33 -14.02
N TYR A 122 -24.02 -9.24 -12.77
CA TYR A 122 -24.43 -8.14 -11.89
C TYR A 122 -24.01 -6.79 -12.50
N PRO A 123 -24.94 -5.85 -12.73
CA PRO A 123 -24.71 -4.69 -13.60
C PRO A 123 -23.75 -3.64 -13.05
N TRP A 124 -23.62 -3.54 -11.71
CA TRP A 124 -22.88 -2.45 -11.06
C TRP A 124 -21.46 -2.82 -10.63
N ILE A 125 -20.98 -4.00 -11.03
CA ILE A 125 -19.55 -4.32 -11.06
C ILE A 125 -19.11 -4.17 -12.51
N LEU A 126 -18.52 -3.02 -12.85
CA LEU A 126 -18.22 -2.69 -14.26
C LEU A 126 -17.00 -3.43 -14.80
N MET A 127 -16.13 -3.95 -13.92
CA MET A 127 -14.91 -4.64 -14.31
C MET A 127 -14.74 -5.94 -13.55
N ASN A 128 -14.08 -6.91 -14.18
CA ASN A 128 -13.76 -8.18 -13.54
C ASN A 128 -12.88 -7.95 -12.28
N PRO A 129 -13.31 -8.36 -11.08
CA PRO A 129 -12.52 -8.22 -9.86
C PRO A 129 -11.35 -9.20 -9.84
N TYR A 130 -10.11 -8.71 -9.83
CA TYR A 130 -8.91 -9.53 -9.72
C TYR A 130 -7.73 -8.76 -9.13
N ARG A 131 -6.78 -9.50 -8.56
CA ARG A 131 -5.48 -9.00 -8.08
C ARG A 131 -4.40 -10.03 -8.32
N ARG A 132 -3.26 -9.59 -8.85
CA ARG A 132 -2.12 -10.42 -9.26
C ARG A 132 -0.81 -9.78 -8.85
N TYR A 133 0.19 -10.63 -8.67
CA TYR A 133 1.57 -10.21 -8.53
C TYR A 133 2.48 -11.15 -9.30
N GLN A 134 3.48 -10.58 -9.95
CA GLN A 134 4.58 -11.33 -10.55
C GLN A 134 5.89 -10.63 -10.25
N GLY A 135 6.94 -11.41 -10.01
CA GLY A 135 8.25 -10.87 -9.74
C GLY A 135 9.37 -11.84 -10.09
N VAL A 136 10.51 -11.29 -10.49
CA VAL A 136 11.77 -12.00 -10.60
C VAL A 136 12.72 -11.39 -9.58
N GLU A 137 13.23 -12.23 -8.68
CA GLU A 137 14.23 -11.88 -7.69
C GLU A 137 15.57 -12.48 -8.09
N PHE A 138 16.61 -11.66 -8.08
CA PHE A 138 18.01 -12.06 -8.14
C PHE A 138 18.59 -11.88 -6.76
N LEU A 139 19.20 -12.93 -6.18
CA LEU A 139 19.81 -12.89 -4.86
C LEU A 139 21.26 -13.38 -4.94
N PHE A 140 22.20 -12.48 -4.74
CA PHE A 140 23.60 -12.80 -4.54
C PHE A 140 23.91 -12.87 -3.04
N ASN A 141 24.47 -13.98 -2.60
CA ASN A 141 24.83 -14.21 -1.20
C ASN A 141 26.28 -14.67 -1.11
N LYS A 142 27.15 -13.81 -0.57
CA LYS A 142 28.51 -14.14 -0.14
C LYS A 142 28.53 -14.23 1.39
N ARG A 143 28.72 -15.44 1.91
CA ARG A 143 28.94 -15.68 3.34
C ARG A 143 30.25 -15.06 3.80
N PHE A 144 30.33 -14.72 5.09
CA PHE A 144 31.54 -14.14 5.66
C PHE A 144 32.75 -15.07 5.52
N SER A 145 33.70 -14.66 4.69
CA SER A 145 35.01 -15.28 4.59
C SER A 145 36.01 -14.28 4.03
N ASN A 146 37.30 -14.47 4.30
CA ASN A 146 38.35 -13.53 3.90
C ASN A 146 38.05 -12.08 4.33
N ARG A 147 37.49 -11.91 5.54
CA ARG A 147 37.12 -10.64 6.18
C ARG A 147 35.93 -9.90 5.57
N TRP A 148 35.17 -10.47 4.62
CA TRP A 148 33.98 -9.81 4.08
C TRP A 148 32.79 -10.74 3.82
N GLN A 149 31.60 -10.15 3.84
CA GLN A 149 30.33 -10.74 3.41
C GLN A 149 29.53 -9.73 2.60
N LEU A 150 28.61 -10.22 1.76
CA LEU A 150 27.72 -9.41 0.95
C LEU A 150 26.42 -10.16 0.70
N LEU A 151 25.29 -9.50 0.93
CA LEU A 151 23.97 -9.94 0.52
C LEU A 151 23.38 -8.85 -0.38
N ALA A 152 23.18 -9.16 -1.65
CA ALA A 152 22.61 -8.23 -2.60
C ALA A 152 21.40 -8.86 -3.28
N SER A 153 20.28 -8.14 -3.32
CA SER A 153 19.07 -8.58 -4.01
C SER A 153 18.58 -7.51 -4.97
N TYR A 154 18.07 -7.94 -6.11
CA TYR A 154 17.28 -7.11 -7.02
C TYR A 154 15.98 -7.82 -7.35
N THR A 155 14.85 -7.17 -7.08
CA THR A 155 13.53 -7.63 -7.48
C THR A 155 12.97 -6.69 -8.53
N LEU A 156 12.59 -7.26 -9.68
CA LEU A 156 11.73 -6.62 -10.66
C LEU A 156 10.35 -7.25 -10.51
N SER A 157 9.35 -6.47 -10.13
CA SER A 157 8.00 -6.99 -9.90
C SER A 157 6.90 -6.07 -10.40
N LYS A 158 5.67 -6.61 -10.42
CA LYS A 158 4.45 -5.87 -10.69
C LYS A 158 3.31 -6.46 -9.87
N ALA A 159 2.71 -5.65 -8.99
CA ALA A 159 1.41 -5.87 -8.36
C ALA A 159 0.33 -5.09 -9.11
N TYR A 160 -0.73 -5.76 -9.55
CA TYR A 160 -1.73 -5.14 -10.42
C TYR A 160 -3.08 -5.86 -10.35
N GLY A 161 -4.13 -5.16 -10.79
CA GLY A 161 -5.48 -5.70 -10.93
C GLY A 161 -6.52 -4.59 -10.88
N THR A 162 -7.78 -4.96 -10.64
CA THR A 162 -8.91 -4.03 -10.45
C THR A 162 -9.20 -3.78 -8.96
N THR A 163 -8.75 -4.66 -8.08
CA THR A 163 -8.85 -4.51 -6.62
C THR A 163 -7.47 -4.23 -6.03
N ASP A 164 -7.36 -3.22 -5.17
CA ASP A 164 -6.07 -2.76 -4.67
C ASP A 164 -5.49 -3.67 -3.55
N ASN A 165 -4.30 -3.35 -3.06
CA ASN A 165 -3.58 -4.12 -2.03
C ASN A 165 -3.36 -3.33 -0.72
N GLY A 166 -4.17 -2.30 -0.48
CA GLY A 166 -4.21 -1.58 0.79
C GLY A 166 -4.78 -2.42 1.93
N GLN A 167 -4.40 -2.07 3.18
CA GLN A 167 -4.98 -2.70 4.37
C GLN A 167 -6.52 -2.61 4.35
N ALA A 168 -7.05 -1.45 3.98
CA ALA A 168 -8.48 -1.23 3.91
C ALA A 168 -9.13 -2.17 2.87
N ASP A 169 -8.50 -2.35 1.71
CA ASP A 169 -8.98 -3.28 0.67
C ASP A 169 -8.99 -4.73 1.15
N ASP A 170 -7.94 -5.16 1.87
CA ASP A 170 -7.81 -6.53 2.37
C ASP A 170 -8.87 -6.89 3.43
N ILE A 171 -9.33 -5.93 4.23
CA ILE A 171 -10.39 -6.14 5.23
C ILE A 171 -11.78 -5.71 4.74
N GLY A 172 -11.93 -5.33 3.48
CA GLY A 172 -13.20 -4.90 2.90
C GLY A 172 -13.69 -3.52 3.35
N TRP A 173 -12.80 -2.69 3.89
CA TRP A 173 -13.01 -1.28 4.23
C TRP A 173 -12.59 -0.31 3.10
N GLY A 174 -11.85 -0.80 2.09
CA GLY A 174 -11.07 0.00 1.13
C GLY A 174 -11.83 0.65 -0.01
N GLY A 175 -13.16 0.58 -0.03
CA GLY A 175 -13.94 1.28 -1.04
C GLY A 175 -15.37 0.75 -1.19
N THR A 176 -16.17 1.52 -1.90
CA THR A 176 -17.57 1.24 -2.17
C THR A 176 -17.67 0.33 -3.40
N VAL A 177 -17.19 -0.92 -3.32
CA VAL A 177 -17.12 -1.86 -4.47
C VAL A 177 -18.48 -2.17 -5.12
N TYR A 178 -19.58 -1.89 -4.41
CA TYR A 178 -20.96 -1.98 -4.89
C TYR A 178 -21.44 -0.75 -5.66
N ASP A 179 -20.68 0.35 -5.64
CA ASP A 179 -20.93 1.55 -6.45
C ASP A 179 -20.15 1.44 -7.77
N PRO A 180 -20.81 1.61 -8.93
CA PRO A 180 -20.17 1.48 -10.23
C PRO A 180 -18.98 2.45 -10.43
N ASN A 181 -18.96 3.60 -9.75
CA ASN A 181 -17.87 4.57 -9.84
C ASN A 181 -16.55 4.07 -9.25
N PHE A 182 -16.58 3.06 -8.37
CA PHE A 182 -15.37 2.42 -7.85
C PHE A 182 -14.52 1.81 -8.96
N TRP A 183 -15.17 1.33 -10.03
CA TRP A 183 -14.52 0.59 -11.11
C TRP A 183 -13.94 1.48 -12.21
N ILE A 184 -14.25 2.79 -12.21
CA ILE A 184 -13.75 3.73 -13.20
C ILE A 184 -12.22 3.82 -13.09
N ASN A 185 -11.53 3.45 -14.16
CA ASN A 185 -10.07 3.40 -14.27
C ASN A 185 -9.37 2.53 -13.19
N ALA A 186 -10.07 1.55 -12.63
CA ALA A 186 -9.56 0.77 -11.50
C ALA A 186 -8.55 -0.32 -11.88
N ASP A 187 -8.51 -0.77 -13.15
CA ASP A 187 -7.53 -1.75 -13.62
C ASP A 187 -6.18 -1.07 -13.84
N GLY A 188 -5.15 -1.54 -13.16
CA GLY A 188 -3.82 -0.95 -13.23
C GLY A 188 -2.90 -1.45 -12.12
N HIS A 189 -1.85 -0.69 -11.83
CA HIS A 189 -0.92 -0.98 -10.74
C HIS A 189 -1.64 -0.88 -9.39
N SER A 190 -1.26 -1.74 -8.45
CA SER A 190 -1.71 -1.63 -7.05
C SER A 190 -0.91 -0.55 -6.33
N THR A 191 -1.46 0.07 -5.28
CA THR A 191 -0.82 1.12 -4.48
C THR A 191 0.57 0.68 -4.01
N TYR A 192 0.68 -0.49 -3.38
CA TYR A 192 1.96 -1.08 -3.01
C TYR A 192 2.52 -1.93 -4.15
N ASP A 193 3.06 -1.26 -5.16
CA ASP A 193 3.79 -1.89 -6.26
C ASP A 193 5.25 -1.39 -6.33
N SER A 194 6.13 -1.99 -5.54
CA SER A 194 7.56 -1.73 -5.64
C SER A 194 8.13 -2.37 -6.92
N THR A 195 7.97 -1.70 -8.06
CA THR A 195 8.33 -2.24 -9.38
C THR A 195 9.81 -2.64 -9.43
N ASN A 196 10.70 -1.77 -8.95
CA ASN A 196 12.13 -2.06 -8.81
C ASN A 196 12.53 -1.99 -7.33
N MET A 197 13.22 -3.01 -6.85
CA MET A 197 13.74 -3.05 -5.49
C MET A 197 15.15 -3.61 -5.47
N ILE A 198 16.14 -2.77 -5.21
CA ILE A 198 17.53 -3.16 -4.94
C ILE A 198 17.83 -3.03 -3.46
N LYS A 199 18.46 -4.04 -2.87
CA LYS A 199 18.97 -4.01 -1.49
C LYS A 199 20.33 -4.63 -1.45
N ILE A 200 21.29 -3.98 -0.80
CA ILE A 200 22.67 -4.43 -0.68
C ILE A 200 23.08 -4.27 0.78
N GLN A 201 23.52 -5.34 1.40
CA GLN A 201 24.06 -5.35 2.75
C GLN A 201 25.44 -5.97 2.69
N GLY A 202 26.46 -5.25 3.11
CA GLY A 202 27.84 -5.73 3.06
C GLY A 202 28.58 -5.39 4.33
N SER A 203 29.59 -6.17 4.65
CA SER A 203 30.55 -5.77 5.68
C SER A 203 31.95 -6.25 5.35
N TYR A 204 32.94 -5.44 5.69
CA TYR A 204 34.37 -5.73 5.54
C TYR A 204 35.13 -5.33 6.79
N ILE A 205 35.99 -6.23 7.29
CA ILE A 205 36.91 -5.94 8.40
C ILE A 205 38.26 -5.52 7.83
N ILE A 206 38.58 -4.24 7.95
CA ILE A 206 39.86 -3.69 7.50
C ILE A 206 40.98 -4.28 8.38
N PRO A 207 41.97 -4.95 7.79
CA PRO A 207 43.07 -5.55 8.54
C PRO A 207 43.93 -4.48 9.23
N LYS A 208 44.73 -4.89 10.23
CA LYS A 208 45.65 -4.07 11.04
C LYS A 208 44.97 -3.15 12.06
N ILE A 209 43.90 -2.48 11.66
CA ILE A 209 43.11 -1.62 12.56
C ILE A 209 41.87 -2.34 13.12
N GLU A 210 41.53 -3.50 12.56
CA GLU A 210 40.37 -4.33 12.93
C GLU A 210 39.05 -3.50 12.97
N LEU A 211 38.95 -2.55 12.04
CA LEU A 211 37.76 -1.72 11.83
C LEU A 211 36.78 -2.47 10.95
N SER A 212 35.61 -2.77 11.50
CA SER A 212 34.46 -3.29 10.76
C SER A 212 33.73 -2.14 10.08
N VAL A 213 33.63 -2.19 8.75
CA VAL A 213 32.80 -1.29 7.95
C VAL A 213 31.62 -2.09 7.45
N SER A 214 30.40 -1.70 7.82
CA SER A 214 29.18 -2.29 7.28
C SER A 214 28.39 -1.26 6.51
N VAL A 215 27.78 -1.68 5.41
CA VAL A 215 26.97 -0.83 4.54
C VAL A 215 25.62 -1.48 4.34
N TYR A 216 24.58 -0.67 4.32
CA TYR A 216 23.25 -1.05 3.89
C TYR A 216 22.80 -0.02 2.85
N TYR A 217 22.46 -0.49 1.65
CA TYR A 217 21.88 0.34 0.62
C TYR A 217 20.54 -0.25 0.23
N HIS A 218 19.54 0.61 0.05
CA HIS A 218 18.31 0.25 -0.64
C HIS A 218 18.00 1.26 -1.74
N GLY A 219 17.27 0.80 -2.74
CA GLY A 219 16.64 1.60 -3.78
C GLY A 219 15.31 0.94 -4.11
N VAL A 220 14.19 1.56 -3.74
CA VAL A 220 12.86 0.98 -3.90
C VAL A 220 11.98 1.97 -4.62
N THR A 221 11.40 1.57 -5.76
CA THR A 221 10.36 2.37 -6.44
C THR A 221 9.30 2.75 -5.42
N GLY A 222 8.99 4.04 -5.31
CA GLY A 222 7.97 4.52 -4.39
C GLY A 222 6.60 3.95 -4.76
N ASN A 223 5.65 4.04 -3.83
CA ASN A 223 4.30 3.51 -4.06
C ASN A 223 3.68 4.12 -5.32
N SER A 224 2.82 3.34 -5.99
CA SER A 224 2.02 3.90 -7.07
C SER A 224 0.98 4.87 -6.50
N TRP A 225 0.62 5.88 -7.27
CA TRP A 225 -0.43 6.83 -6.92
C TRP A 225 -1.25 7.18 -8.15
N THR A 226 -2.41 7.80 -7.92
CA THR A 226 -3.37 8.11 -8.98
C THR A 226 -4.13 9.37 -8.62
N ALA A 227 -4.23 10.28 -9.57
CA ALA A 227 -5.09 11.45 -9.43
C ALA A 227 -6.56 11.00 -9.26
N ARG A 228 -7.21 11.54 -8.24
CA ARG A 228 -8.60 11.23 -7.90
C ARG A 228 -9.45 12.49 -7.86
N TYR A 229 -10.72 12.38 -8.20
CA TYR A 229 -11.66 13.48 -8.07
C TYR A 229 -12.83 13.09 -7.16
N ARG A 230 -13.23 14.02 -6.30
CA ARG A 230 -14.44 13.87 -5.48
C ARG A 230 -15.56 14.66 -6.11
N THR A 231 -16.65 13.98 -6.41
CA THR A 231 -17.79 14.57 -7.09
C THR A 231 -18.49 15.64 -6.23
N PRO A 232 -19.34 16.48 -6.87
CA PRO A 232 -20.49 17.07 -6.20
C PRO A 232 -21.34 16.01 -5.49
N ARG A 233 -22.31 16.45 -4.68
CA ARG A 233 -23.22 15.51 -4.01
C ARG A 233 -24.14 14.87 -5.06
N LEU A 234 -24.04 13.56 -5.20
CA LEU A 234 -24.97 12.71 -5.95
C LEU A 234 -26.01 12.11 -4.98
N ASN A 235 -27.00 11.41 -5.51
CA ASN A 235 -28.00 10.69 -4.71
C ASN A 235 -27.39 9.72 -3.69
N GLN A 236 -26.35 8.96 -4.06
CA GLN A 236 -25.62 8.08 -3.13
C GLN A 236 -24.61 8.81 -2.23
N GLY A 237 -24.60 10.15 -2.25
CA GLY A 237 -23.58 10.97 -1.60
C GLY A 237 -22.43 11.35 -2.53
N ARG A 238 -21.32 11.82 -1.95
CA ARG A 238 -20.13 12.19 -2.72
C ARG A 238 -19.29 10.95 -2.98
N VAL A 239 -19.03 10.63 -4.24
CA VAL A 239 -18.15 9.54 -4.63
C VAL A 239 -16.76 10.08 -4.97
N THR A 240 -15.75 9.23 -4.86
CA THR A 240 -14.38 9.52 -5.33
C THR A 240 -13.98 8.45 -6.32
N PHE A 241 -13.51 8.85 -7.49
CA PHE A 241 -13.08 7.95 -8.55
C PHE A 241 -11.71 8.37 -9.11
N PHE A 242 -11.06 7.47 -9.87
CA PHE A 242 -9.77 7.72 -10.49
C PHE A 242 -9.90 8.49 -11.81
N LEU A 243 -9.13 9.55 -11.97
CA LEU A 243 -9.11 10.37 -13.19
C LEU A 243 -8.30 9.73 -14.32
N GLU A 244 -7.42 8.80 -13.98
CA GLU A 244 -6.50 8.10 -14.87
C GLU A 244 -6.41 6.63 -14.44
N GLU A 245 -5.81 5.78 -15.28
CA GLU A 245 -5.56 4.37 -14.94
C GLU A 245 -4.86 4.25 -13.57
N ARG A 246 -5.35 3.35 -12.70
CA ARG A 246 -4.79 3.21 -11.36
C ARG A 246 -3.29 2.88 -11.40
N GLY A 247 -2.54 3.62 -10.59
CA GLY A 247 -1.10 3.54 -10.47
C GLY A 247 -0.32 3.84 -11.75
N SER A 248 -0.87 4.67 -12.65
CA SER A 248 -0.16 5.23 -13.81
C SER A 248 1.13 5.99 -13.40
N ASN A 249 1.14 6.52 -12.18
CA ASN A 249 2.25 7.27 -11.61
C ASN A 249 2.84 6.56 -10.38
N HIS A 250 4.11 6.82 -10.09
CA HIS A 250 4.80 6.34 -8.88
C HIS A 250 5.50 7.50 -8.20
N TYR A 251 5.62 7.43 -6.87
CA TYR A 251 6.53 8.32 -6.16
C TYR A 251 7.98 8.06 -6.61
N PRO A 252 8.88 9.06 -6.49
CA PRO A 252 10.28 8.86 -6.79
C PRO A 252 10.86 7.66 -6.03
N MET A 253 11.88 7.01 -6.60
CA MET A 253 12.55 5.89 -5.96
C MET A 253 13.20 6.35 -4.64
N ASP A 254 12.85 5.72 -3.52
CA ASP A 254 13.54 5.91 -2.25
C ASP A 254 14.85 5.14 -2.29
N HIS A 255 15.97 5.87 -2.26
CA HIS A 255 17.29 5.28 -2.23
C HIS A 255 18.16 5.89 -1.13
N GLN A 256 18.73 5.04 -0.28
CA GLN A 256 19.52 5.48 0.86
C GLN A 256 20.71 4.56 1.07
N LEU A 257 21.81 5.15 1.53
CA LEU A 257 23.00 4.46 1.98
C LEU A 257 23.17 4.72 3.47
N ASP A 258 23.25 3.65 4.25
CA ASP A 258 23.59 3.66 5.65
C ASP A 258 24.95 3.00 5.86
N VAL A 259 25.76 3.56 6.74
CA VAL A 259 27.11 3.08 7.04
C VAL A 259 27.27 2.92 8.54
N ARG A 260 27.79 1.76 8.96
CA ARG A 260 28.28 1.49 10.30
C ARG A 260 29.79 1.33 10.29
N LEU A 261 30.44 2.00 11.23
CA LEU A 261 31.85 1.80 11.57
C LEU A 261 31.91 1.23 12.99
N GLU A 262 32.64 0.13 13.20
CA GLU A 262 32.86 -0.44 14.53
C GLU A 262 34.31 -0.86 14.72
N VAL A 263 34.90 -0.43 15.84
CA VAL A 263 36.19 -0.97 16.32
C VAL A 263 35.98 -1.61 17.67
N ILE A 264 36.55 -2.80 17.87
CA ILE A 264 36.56 -3.50 19.16
C ILE A 264 38.01 -3.68 19.59
N PHE A 265 38.37 -3.13 20.74
CA PHE A 265 39.70 -3.33 21.32
C PHE A 265 39.63 -3.92 22.72
N THR A 266 40.55 -4.85 23.00
CA THR A 266 40.73 -5.44 24.32
C THR A 266 41.51 -4.47 25.20
N PHE A 267 40.93 -4.02 26.31
CA PHE A 267 41.61 -3.10 27.23
C PHE A 267 42.09 -3.77 28.52
N ALA A 268 41.54 -4.93 28.89
CA ALA A 268 42.05 -5.70 30.03
C ALA A 268 41.65 -7.19 29.95
N SER A 269 42.60 -8.09 29.67
CA SER A 269 42.36 -9.55 29.63
C SER A 269 41.08 -9.94 28.86
N LYS A 270 39.98 -10.29 29.54
CA LYS A 270 38.68 -10.62 28.96
C LYS A 270 37.80 -9.42 28.59
N TYR A 271 38.11 -8.23 29.10
CA TYR A 271 37.32 -7.01 28.89
C TYR A 271 37.66 -6.33 27.56
N LYS A 272 36.62 -6.12 26.73
CA LYS A 272 36.71 -5.43 25.44
C LYS A 272 35.75 -4.25 25.38
N LEU A 273 36.16 -3.19 24.71
CA LEU A 273 35.35 -2.02 24.42
C LEU A 273 35.11 -1.92 22.92
N GLY A 274 33.84 -1.93 22.52
CA GLY A 274 33.39 -1.64 21.16
C GLY A 274 32.92 -0.19 21.06
N ILE A 275 33.44 0.55 20.08
CA ILE A 275 32.98 1.89 19.72
C ILE A 275 32.35 1.79 18.34
N MET A 276 31.11 2.26 18.21
CA MET A 276 30.30 2.17 17.00
C MET A 276 29.83 3.57 16.57
N LEU A 277 29.89 3.85 15.27
CA LEU A 277 29.28 5.01 14.64
C LEU A 277 28.37 4.53 13.51
N ASP A 278 27.09 4.84 13.61
CA ASP A 278 26.09 4.62 12.57
C ASP A 278 25.74 5.96 11.91
N VAL A 279 25.80 6.03 10.59
CA VAL A 279 25.33 7.17 9.80
C VAL A 279 24.25 6.67 8.84
N PHE A 280 23.02 7.08 9.08
CA PHE A 280 21.86 6.74 8.25
C PHE A 280 21.62 7.85 7.22
N ASN A 281 21.13 7.50 6.03
CA ASN A 281 20.91 8.41 4.91
C ASN A 281 22.17 9.28 4.68
N VAL A 282 23.29 8.63 4.37
CA VAL A 282 24.60 9.28 4.16
C VAL A 282 24.51 10.39 3.13
N PHE A 283 23.68 10.27 2.10
CA PHE A 283 23.52 11.31 1.07
C PHE A 283 22.59 12.45 1.48
N ASN A 284 21.90 12.35 2.63
CA ASN A 284 20.90 13.30 3.08
C ASN A 284 19.81 13.55 2.02
N SER A 285 19.30 12.46 1.44
CA SER A 285 18.19 12.49 0.47
C SER A 285 16.92 13.05 1.12
N ASP A 286 16.10 13.73 0.32
CA ASP A 286 14.81 14.33 0.65
C ASP A 286 13.66 13.71 -0.18
N THR A 287 13.83 12.46 -0.61
CA THR A 287 12.85 11.73 -1.41
C THR A 287 11.44 11.81 -0.83
N ILE A 288 10.49 12.23 -1.66
CA ILE A 288 9.06 12.26 -1.35
C ILE A 288 8.49 10.85 -1.38
N TYR A 289 7.71 10.49 -0.36
CA TYR A 289 6.98 9.21 -0.33
C TYR A 289 5.45 9.36 -0.15
N SER A 290 4.96 10.58 0.07
CA SER A 290 3.53 10.83 0.25
C SER A 290 3.12 12.26 -0.11
N TRP A 291 2.04 12.39 -0.88
CA TRP A 291 1.34 13.64 -1.13
C TRP A 291 -0.16 13.43 -1.30
N GLY A 292 -0.95 14.50 -1.19
CA GLY A 292 -2.39 14.49 -1.42
C GLY A 292 -2.72 14.22 -2.88
N THR A 293 -3.36 13.09 -3.21
CA THR A 293 -3.63 12.68 -4.60
C THR A 293 -5.00 13.12 -5.13
N ARG A 294 -5.75 13.94 -4.38
CA ARG A 294 -7.11 14.33 -4.73
C ARG A 294 -7.10 15.72 -5.37
N TRP A 295 -7.52 15.77 -6.63
CA TRP A 295 -7.58 16.98 -7.42
C TRP A 295 -8.52 18.01 -6.81
N ASN A 296 -8.08 19.27 -6.80
CA ASN A 296 -8.81 20.41 -6.21
C ASN A 296 -9.28 20.15 -4.76
N TYR A 297 -8.50 19.37 -4.01
CA TYR A 297 -8.75 19.15 -2.60
C TYR A 297 -7.49 19.40 -1.80
N ASP A 298 -7.26 20.68 -1.56
CA ASP A 298 -6.26 21.14 -0.61
C ASP A 298 -6.96 21.40 0.72
N TRP A 299 -6.52 20.74 1.78
CA TRP A 299 -7.00 21.01 3.13
C TRP A 299 -6.33 22.26 3.72
N TYR A 300 -5.21 22.69 3.14
CA TYR A 300 -4.46 23.86 3.55
C TYR A 300 -4.54 24.91 2.43
N THR A 301 -4.44 26.18 2.80
CA THR A 301 -4.44 27.25 1.79
C THR A 301 -3.15 27.16 0.96
N PRO A 302 -3.23 27.24 -0.39
CA PRO A 302 -2.07 27.14 -1.30
C PRO A 302 -0.88 28.05 -0.95
N ASP A 303 -1.17 29.12 -0.20
CA ASP A 303 -0.22 30.17 0.20
C ASP A 303 0.79 29.71 1.27
N VAL A 304 0.57 28.56 1.90
CA VAL A 304 1.35 28.09 3.07
C VAL A 304 2.32 26.96 2.71
N TYR A 305 1.97 26.11 1.73
CA TYR A 305 2.83 25.01 1.27
C TYR A 305 2.90 25.00 -0.25
N PRO A 306 4.09 25.23 -0.86
CA PRO A 306 4.22 25.12 -2.30
C PRO A 306 3.92 23.69 -2.72
N SER A 307 2.87 23.59 -3.53
CA SER A 307 2.42 22.37 -4.16
C SER A 307 3.52 21.77 -5.04
N THR A 308 3.80 20.47 -4.89
CA THR A 308 4.67 19.74 -5.84
C THR A 308 3.77 19.20 -6.94
N ASP A 309 3.85 19.79 -8.14
CA ASP A 309 3.01 19.43 -9.31
C ASP A 309 1.49 19.46 -9.07
N GLY A 310 0.98 20.33 -8.20
CA GLY A 310 -0.46 20.41 -7.90
C GLY A 310 -0.90 19.60 -6.67
N HIS A 311 0.03 18.91 -5.98
CA HIS A 311 -0.24 18.09 -4.80
C HIS A 311 0.36 18.64 -3.50
N GLU A 312 -0.38 18.49 -2.40
CA GLU A 312 0.07 18.82 -1.04
C GLU A 312 1.08 17.78 -0.55
N LEU A 313 2.31 18.20 -0.23
CA LEU A 313 3.35 17.30 0.27
C LEU A 313 3.06 16.85 1.71
N LEU A 314 2.91 15.52 1.92
CA LEU A 314 2.60 14.94 3.23
C LEU A 314 3.81 14.31 3.93
N GLY A 315 4.81 13.86 3.17
CA GLY A 315 5.97 13.18 3.76
C GLY A 315 7.16 13.00 2.83
N ILE A 316 8.34 13.21 3.41
CA ILE A 316 9.65 12.91 2.84
C ILE A 316 10.43 12.00 3.78
N VAL A 317 11.40 11.26 3.23
CA VAL A 317 12.28 10.37 4.01
C VAL A 317 12.99 11.10 5.15
N ASN A 318 13.39 10.34 6.17
CA ASN A 318 14.15 10.92 7.29
C ASN A 318 15.47 11.52 6.79
N PRO A 319 15.90 12.67 7.35
CA PRO A 319 17.18 13.27 7.00
C PRO A 319 18.34 12.42 7.52
N ARG A 320 19.58 12.83 7.22
CA ARG A 320 20.77 12.18 7.77
C ARG A 320 20.72 12.13 9.30
N GLN A 321 20.96 10.96 9.86
CA GLN A 321 21.05 10.75 11.31
C GLN A 321 22.39 10.10 11.65
N ALA A 322 23.00 10.52 12.75
CA ALA A 322 24.20 9.87 13.28
C ALA A 322 23.91 9.32 14.68
N ARG A 323 24.41 8.11 14.97
CA ARG A 323 24.32 7.50 16.31
C ARG A 323 25.69 7.01 16.74
N LEU A 324 26.07 7.35 17.97
CA LEU A 324 27.28 6.85 18.61
C LEU A 324 26.89 5.79 19.64
N GLY A 325 27.55 4.64 19.59
CA GLY A 325 27.32 3.52 20.50
C GLY A 325 28.61 3.07 21.18
N ILE A 326 28.48 2.65 22.43
CA ILE A 326 29.57 2.02 23.20
C ILE A 326 29.06 0.69 23.72
N ARG A 327 29.88 -0.37 23.59
CA ARG A 327 29.57 -1.71 24.07
C ARG A 327 30.71 -2.26 24.90
N LEU A 328 30.43 -2.61 26.15
CA LEU A 328 31.37 -3.32 27.02
C LEU A 328 31.12 -4.84 26.92
N ILE A 329 32.18 -5.61 26.74
CA ILE A 329 32.15 -7.09 26.61
C ILE A 329 33.08 -7.66 27.69
N PHE A 330 32.64 -8.67 28.46
CA PHE A 330 33.36 -9.22 29.62
C PHE A 330 33.30 -10.74 29.72
#